data_AF-A0A1I5IN82-F1
#
_entry.id   AF-A0A1I5IN82-F1
#
_cell.length_a   1.000
_cell.length_b   1.000
_cell.length_c   1.000
_cell.angle_alpha   90.00
_cell.angle_beta   90.00
_cell.angle_gamma   90.00
#
_symmetry.space_group_name_H-M   'P 1'
#
loop_
_entity.id
_entity.type
_entity.pdbx_description
1 polymer ?
#
loop_
_entity_poly.entity_id
_entity_poly.type
_entity_poly.pdbx_seq_one_letter_code
_entity_poly.pdbx_strand_id
1 'polypeptide(L)'
;MKKKMYRLPVMSLVIAFPLSIIADILKYVYQDWEFAKWIAVAVVIDTILGIVKHLVHKDASSEGFFVKFSKKILVYILLMILANVLTNYTVGGSVVGTTQWMGTYLCTYMMVREAISVMENANAIVPIFPKSIIRRFKDFNDKGEYIRKEE
;
A
#
# COMPACT_ATOMS: atom_id res chain seq x y z
N MET A 1 -39.77 18.10 40.05
CA MET A 1 -38.41 18.48 39.63
C MET A 1 -37.85 17.36 38.74
N LYS A 2 -37.63 17.62 37.45
CA LYS A 2 -37.32 16.59 36.41
C LYS A 2 -35.91 15.98 36.61
N LYS A 3 -35.83 14.65 36.55
CA LYS A 3 -34.61 13.82 36.60
C LYS A 3 -33.55 14.30 35.58
N LYS A 4 -32.35 14.68 36.07
CA LYS A 4 -31.14 14.85 35.25
C LYS A 4 -30.57 13.45 34.99
N MET A 5 -31.05 12.81 33.92
CA MET A 5 -30.64 11.47 33.53
C MET A 5 -29.35 11.53 32.69
N TYR A 6 -28.35 10.78 33.14
CA TYR A 6 -27.00 10.62 32.61
C TYR A 6 -26.93 10.50 31.07
N ARG A 7 -26.42 11.54 30.39
CA ARG A 7 -26.08 11.49 28.95
C ARG A 7 -24.62 11.13 28.66
N LEU A 8 -23.83 10.88 29.70
CA LEU A 8 -22.41 10.52 29.60
C LEU A 8 -22.13 9.10 29.05
N PRO A 9 -22.91 8.03 29.36
CA PRO A 9 -22.54 6.67 28.91
C PRO A 9 -22.83 6.42 27.42
N VAL A 10 -23.77 7.15 26.83
CA VAL A 10 -24.13 6.96 25.40
C VAL A 10 -23.10 7.62 24.49
N MET A 11 -22.56 8.79 24.86
CA MET A 11 -21.48 9.44 24.11
C MET A 11 -20.16 8.66 24.19
N SER A 12 -19.84 8.05 25.34
CA SER A 12 -18.67 7.17 25.43
C SER A 12 -18.85 5.88 24.62
N LEU A 13 -20.05 5.28 24.58
CA LEU A 13 -20.35 4.11 23.74
C LEU A 13 -20.29 4.42 22.23
N VAL A 14 -20.82 5.56 21.79
CA VAL A 14 -20.84 5.96 20.37
C VAL A 14 -19.45 6.34 19.86
N ILE A 15 -18.55 6.81 20.73
CA ILE A 15 -17.15 7.09 20.36
C ILE A 15 -16.28 5.84 20.52
N ALA A 16 -16.49 5.04 21.57
CA ALA A 16 -15.69 3.84 21.84
C ALA A 16 -15.95 2.71 20.84
N PHE A 17 -17.15 2.58 20.28
CA PHE A 17 -17.48 1.55 19.30
C PHE A 17 -16.73 1.71 17.95
N PRO A 18 -16.72 2.89 17.30
CA PRO A 18 -15.87 3.09 16.13
C PRO A 18 -14.38 3.08 16.51
N LEU A 19 -13.99 3.59 17.69
CA LEU A 19 -12.59 3.50 18.12
C LEU A 19 -12.14 2.05 18.34
N SER A 20 -13.00 1.16 18.86
CA SER A 20 -12.66 -0.25 19.07
C SER A 20 -12.53 -0.99 17.75
N ILE A 21 -13.42 -0.70 16.78
CA ILE A 21 -13.31 -1.23 15.42
C ILE A 21 -12.01 -0.74 14.76
N ILE A 22 -11.68 0.54 14.90
CA ILE A 22 -10.45 1.12 14.37
C ILE A 22 -9.21 0.55 15.09
N ALA A 23 -9.27 0.36 16.40
CA ALA A 23 -8.19 -0.22 17.19
C ALA A 23 -7.99 -1.71 16.86
N ASP A 24 -9.07 -2.46 16.61
CA ASP A 24 -9.01 -3.84 16.13
C ASP A 24 -8.41 -3.88 14.72
N ILE A 25 -8.83 -2.99 13.80
CA ILE A 25 -8.22 -2.82 12.48
C ILE A 25 -6.72 -2.48 12.58
N LEU A 26 -6.34 -1.57 13.48
CA LEU A 26 -4.95 -1.20 13.74
C LEU A 26 -4.15 -2.37 14.32
N LYS A 27 -4.77 -3.23 15.14
CA LYS A 27 -4.15 -4.46 15.62
C LYS A 27 -3.76 -5.38 14.47
N TYR A 28 -4.54 -5.39 13.37
CA TYR A 28 -4.17 -6.10 12.15
C TYR A 28 -3.04 -5.42 11.35
N VAL A 29 -2.86 -4.10 11.46
CA VAL A 29 -1.70 -3.39 10.85
C VAL A 29 -0.42 -3.62 11.66
N TYR A 30 -0.53 -3.68 12.98
CA TYR A 30 0.60 -3.77 13.91
C TYR A 30 1.30 -5.14 13.94
N GLN A 31 0.72 -6.18 13.35
CA GLN A 31 1.30 -7.54 13.37
C GLN A 31 2.56 -7.68 12.52
N ASP A 32 2.67 -6.95 11.41
CA ASP A 32 3.77 -7.09 10.44
C ASP A 32 4.63 -5.80 10.32
N TRP A 33 5.08 -5.28 11.46
CA TRP A 33 5.94 -4.07 11.50
C TRP A 33 7.25 -4.22 10.74
N GLU A 34 7.77 -5.45 10.61
CA GLU A 34 8.97 -5.71 9.82
C GLU A 34 8.77 -5.40 8.34
N PHE A 35 7.68 -5.90 7.75
CA PHE A 35 7.35 -5.60 6.36
C PHE A 35 7.03 -4.11 6.17
N ALA A 36 6.28 -3.51 7.10
CA ALA A 36 5.93 -2.09 7.07
C ALA A 36 7.17 -1.18 6.94
N LYS A 37 8.24 -1.48 7.71
CA LYS A 37 9.51 -0.75 7.62
C LYS A 37 10.14 -0.84 6.23
N TRP A 38 10.20 -2.04 5.66
CA TRP A 38 10.84 -2.24 4.35
C TRP A 38 10.08 -1.57 3.22
N ILE A 39 8.75 -1.70 3.19
CA ILE A 39 7.96 -1.05 2.15
C ILE A 39 7.96 0.48 2.32
N ALA A 40 8.00 0.99 3.55
CA ALA A 40 8.16 2.43 3.79
C ALA A 40 9.50 2.95 3.25
N VAL A 41 10.60 2.23 3.46
CA VAL A 41 11.91 2.58 2.89
C VAL A 41 11.85 2.61 1.36
N ALA A 42 11.24 1.61 0.74
CA ALA A 42 11.09 1.55 -0.72
C ALA A 42 10.29 2.76 -1.26
N VAL A 43 9.19 3.11 -0.60
CA VAL A 43 8.37 4.28 -0.96
C VAL A 43 9.11 5.60 -0.79
N VAL A 44 9.94 5.74 0.26
CA VAL A 44 10.78 6.93 0.46
C VAL A 44 11.81 7.05 -0.68
N ILE A 45 12.48 5.96 -1.05
CA ILE A 45 13.43 5.95 -2.17
C ILE A 45 12.73 6.35 -3.47
N ASP A 46 11.56 5.76 -3.76
CA ASP A 46 10.75 6.09 -4.93
C ASP A 46 10.38 7.58 -4.97
N THR A 47 9.99 8.13 -3.82
CA THR A 47 9.61 9.54 -3.68
C THR A 47 10.79 10.47 -3.96
N ILE A 48 11.97 10.16 -3.41
CA ILE A 48 13.19 10.94 -3.66
C ILE A 48 13.55 10.89 -5.14
N LEU A 49 13.55 9.71 -5.77
CA LEU A 49 13.84 9.57 -7.19
C LEU A 49 12.79 10.28 -8.07
N GLY A 50 11.51 10.21 -7.70
CA GLY A 50 10.44 10.94 -8.37
C GLY A 50 10.66 12.45 -8.31
N ILE A 51 11.04 12.99 -7.15
CA ILE A 51 11.37 14.41 -6.98
C ILE A 51 12.58 14.78 -7.86
N VAL A 52 13.68 14.01 -7.79
CA VAL A 52 14.88 14.28 -8.60
C VAL A 52 14.56 14.24 -10.09
N LYS A 53 13.78 13.26 -10.55
CA LYS A 53 13.31 13.17 -11.93
C LYS A 53 12.56 14.43 -12.37
N HIS A 54 11.60 14.90 -11.56
CA HIS A 54 10.85 16.12 -11.86
C HIS A 54 11.71 17.38 -11.86
N LEU A 55 12.72 17.46 -10.98
CA LEU A 55 13.69 18.56 -10.98
C LEU A 55 14.56 18.56 -12.25
N VAL A 56 15.02 17.38 -12.69
CA VAL A 56 15.83 17.24 -13.93
C VAL A 56 15.03 17.61 -15.17
N HIS A 57 13.74 17.22 -15.24
CA HIS A 57 12.88 17.48 -16.40
C HIS A 57 12.20 18.85 -16.38
N LYS A 58 12.38 19.65 -15.31
CA LYS A 58 11.77 20.98 -15.11
C LYS A 58 10.23 21.04 -15.14
N ASP A 59 9.55 19.90 -15.09
CA ASP A 59 8.09 19.77 -15.04
C ASP A 59 7.61 19.56 -13.60
N ALA A 60 7.81 20.57 -12.75
CA ALA A 60 7.48 20.52 -11.33
C ALA A 60 5.99 20.85 -11.07
N SER A 61 5.09 19.90 -11.38
CA SER A 61 3.72 19.92 -10.83
C SER A 61 3.69 19.13 -9.52
N SER A 62 3.71 19.84 -8.38
CA SER A 62 3.70 19.23 -7.05
C SER A 62 2.35 18.57 -6.72
N GLU A 63 1.24 19.16 -7.15
CA GLU A 63 -0.10 18.68 -6.84
C GLU A 63 -0.38 17.28 -7.41
N GLY A 64 -0.01 17.06 -8.68
CA GLY A 64 -0.15 15.75 -9.31
C GLY A 64 0.73 14.67 -8.68
N PHE A 65 1.90 15.04 -8.17
CA PHE A 65 2.82 14.13 -7.49
C PHE A 65 2.29 13.71 -6.10
N PHE A 66 1.88 14.68 -5.28
CA PHE A 66 1.37 14.41 -3.93
C PHE A 66 0.05 13.61 -3.94
N VAL A 67 -0.83 13.86 -4.91
CA VAL A 67 -2.08 13.08 -5.05
C VAL A 67 -1.78 11.62 -5.39
N LYS A 68 -0.83 11.36 -6.30
CA LYS A 68 -0.42 9.99 -6.64
C LYS A 68 0.25 9.30 -5.44
N PHE A 69 1.13 10.00 -4.73
CA PHE A 69 1.78 9.50 -3.53
C PHE A 69 0.77 9.14 -2.43
N SER A 70 -0.16 10.04 -2.11
CA SER A 70 -1.18 9.82 -1.09
C SER A 70 -2.09 8.63 -1.42
N LYS A 71 -2.52 8.50 -2.68
CA LYS A 71 -3.29 7.32 -3.15
C LYS A 71 -2.49 6.02 -2.98
N LYS A 72 -1.19 6.03 -3.31
CA LYS A 72 -0.30 4.86 -3.14
C LYS A 72 -0.24 4.43 -1.67
N ILE A 73 0.01 5.37 -0.76
CA ILE A 73 0.05 5.11 0.69
C ILE A 73 -1.27 4.53 1.19
N LEU A 74 -2.40 5.14 0.83
CA LEU A 74 -3.72 4.67 1.25
C LEU A 74 -3.99 3.23 0.79
N VAL A 75 -3.69 2.91 -0.48
CA VAL A 75 -3.88 1.57 -1.03
C VAL A 75 -2.99 0.55 -0.31
N TYR A 76 -1.72 0.88 -0.03
CA TYR A 76 -0.81 -0.04 0.66
C TYR A 76 -1.24 -0.32 2.10
N ILE A 77 -1.76 0.68 2.83
CA ILE A 77 -2.33 0.45 4.16
C ILE A 77 -3.51 -0.52 4.08
N LEU A 78 -4.43 -0.35 3.12
CA LEU A 78 -5.58 -1.24 2.95
C LEU A 78 -5.16 -2.67 2.56
N LEU A 79 -4.16 -2.81 1.67
CA LEU A 79 -3.65 -4.11 1.27
C LEU A 79 -2.90 -4.83 2.40
N MET A 80 -2.20 -4.09 3.27
CA MET A 80 -1.58 -4.66 4.46
C MET A 80 -2.63 -5.18 5.45
N ILE A 81 -3.71 -4.43 5.69
CA ILE A 81 -4.84 -4.91 6.51
C ILE A 81 -5.40 -6.21 5.91
N LEU A 82 -5.63 -6.23 4.60
CA LEU A 82 -6.12 -7.41 3.90
C LEU A 82 -5.17 -8.60 4.02
N ALA A 83 -3.87 -8.39 3.83
CA ALA A 83 -2.85 -9.44 3.96
C ALA A 83 -2.86 -10.05 5.37
N ASN A 84 -2.98 -9.20 6.40
CA ASN A 84 -3.03 -9.69 7.77
C ASN A 84 -4.34 -10.43 8.08
N VAL A 85 -5.48 -9.98 7.55
CA VAL A 85 -6.76 -10.71 7.64
C VAL A 85 -6.65 -12.08 6.99
N LEU A 86 -6.10 -12.16 5.77
CA LEU A 86 -5.94 -13.43 5.04
C LEU A 86 -4.99 -14.41 5.75
N THR A 87 -4.04 -13.90 6.53
CA THR A 87 -3.03 -14.72 7.21
C THR A 87 -3.48 -15.21 8.60
N ASN A 88 -4.38 -14.48 9.25
CA ASN A 88 -4.76 -14.73 10.65
C ASN A 88 -6.24 -15.10 10.84
N TYR A 89 -7.06 -15.14 9.78
CA TYR A 89 -8.45 -15.55 9.97
C TYR A 89 -8.54 -17.02 10.41
N THR A 90 -9.45 -17.26 11.34
CA THR A 90 -9.68 -18.57 11.93
C THR A 90 -11.06 -19.08 11.54
N VAL A 91 -11.16 -20.39 11.28
CA VAL A 91 -12.43 -21.08 11.05
C VAL A 91 -12.49 -22.22 12.06
N GLY A 92 -13.51 -22.22 12.92
CA GLY A 92 -13.64 -23.22 13.99
C GLY A 92 -12.54 -23.15 15.06
N GLY A 93 -11.94 -21.97 15.27
CA GLY A 93 -10.88 -21.77 16.28
C GLY A 93 -9.48 -22.18 15.83
N SER A 94 -9.31 -22.67 14.60
CA SER A 94 -8.00 -22.97 14.00
C SER A 94 -7.70 -22.00 12.86
N VAL A 95 -6.44 -21.59 12.74
CA VAL A 95 -5.97 -20.78 11.61
C VAL A 95 -6.03 -21.63 10.35
N VAL A 96 -6.59 -21.07 9.27
CA VAL A 96 -6.59 -21.76 7.98
C VAL A 96 -5.24 -21.53 7.30
N GLY A 97 -4.30 -22.46 7.48
CA GLY A 97 -2.96 -22.36 6.88
C GLY A 97 -2.98 -22.22 5.35
N THR A 98 -4.02 -22.77 4.70
CA THR A 98 -4.19 -22.77 3.24
C THR A 98 -4.39 -21.38 2.63
N THR A 99 -4.58 -20.32 3.40
CA THR A 99 -4.77 -18.95 2.89
C THR A 99 -3.68 -17.98 3.30
N GLN A 100 -2.78 -18.39 4.19
CA GLN A 100 -1.62 -17.59 4.60
C GLN A 100 -0.73 -17.20 3.41
N TRP A 101 -0.59 -18.09 2.42
CA TRP A 101 0.18 -17.81 1.21
C TRP A 101 -0.37 -16.61 0.43
N MET A 102 -1.68 -16.33 0.50
CA MET A 102 -2.28 -15.17 -0.17
C MET A 102 -1.80 -13.86 0.48
N GLY A 103 -1.67 -13.84 1.81
CA GLY A 103 -1.11 -12.70 2.54
C GLY A 103 0.35 -12.44 2.16
N THR A 104 1.17 -13.49 2.16
CA THR A 104 2.58 -13.39 1.72
C THR A 104 2.70 -12.94 0.26
N TYR A 105 1.81 -13.43 -0.61
CA TYR A 105 1.75 -13.01 -2.00
C TYR A 105 1.39 -11.54 -2.16
N LEU A 106 0.42 -11.02 -1.40
CA LEU A 106 0.07 -9.60 -1.40
C LEU A 106 1.25 -8.73 -0.95
N CYS A 107 1.96 -9.11 0.11
CA CYS A 107 3.15 -8.41 0.58
C CYS A 107 4.26 -8.40 -0.48
N THR A 108 4.52 -9.54 -1.11
CA THR A 108 5.51 -9.67 -2.19
C THR A 108 5.13 -8.81 -3.39
N TYR A 109 3.86 -8.84 -3.79
CA TYR A 109 3.34 -8.03 -4.89
C TYR A 109 3.52 -6.53 -4.63
N MET A 110 3.17 -6.04 -3.42
CA MET A 110 3.39 -4.64 -3.05
C MET A 110 4.87 -4.23 -3.14
N MET A 111 5.78 -5.08 -2.67
CA MET A 111 7.23 -4.82 -2.76
C MET A 111 7.73 -4.75 -4.20
N VAL A 112 7.32 -5.72 -5.04
CA VAL A 112 7.68 -5.76 -6.46
C VAL A 112 7.16 -4.53 -7.20
N ARG A 113 5.94 -4.10 -6.90
CA ARG A 113 5.34 -2.88 -7.47
C ARG A 113 6.15 -1.64 -7.15
N GLU A 114 6.61 -1.51 -5.91
CA GLU A 114 7.45 -0.38 -5.51
C GLU A 114 8.84 -0.45 -6.15
N ALA A 115 9.43 -1.64 -6.25
CA ALA A 115 10.71 -1.83 -6.94
C ALA A 115 10.64 -1.41 -8.42
N ILE A 116 9.56 -1.75 -9.13
CA ILE A 116 9.33 -1.31 -10.52
C ILE A 116 9.21 0.22 -10.60
N SER A 117 8.51 0.85 -9.65
CA SER A 117 8.37 2.31 -9.56
C SER A 117 9.73 3.00 -9.39
N VAL A 118 10.55 2.50 -8.46
CA VAL A 118 11.93 2.96 -8.22
C VAL A 118 12.77 2.82 -9.49
N MET A 119 12.70 1.69 -10.18
CA MET A 119 13.42 1.45 -11.43
C MET A 119 13.00 2.44 -12.53
N GLU A 120 11.71 2.76 -12.66
CA GLU A 120 11.23 3.73 -13.64
C GLU A 120 11.77 5.13 -13.35
N ASN A 121 11.72 5.57 -12.09
CA ASN A 121 12.21 6.88 -11.69
C ASN A 121 13.73 6.98 -11.82
N ALA A 122 14.47 5.94 -11.42
CA ALA A 122 15.92 5.86 -11.61
C ALA A 122 16.30 5.91 -13.10
N ASN A 123 15.63 5.12 -13.95
CA ASN A 123 15.94 5.05 -15.38
C ASN A 123 15.61 6.35 -16.15
N ALA A 124 14.68 7.15 -15.63
CA ALA A 124 14.39 8.46 -16.16
C ALA A 124 15.50 9.48 -15.85
N ILE A 125 16.25 9.31 -14.75
CA ILE A 125 17.37 10.17 -14.38
C ILE A 125 18.65 9.70 -15.08
N VAL A 126 18.99 8.42 -14.91
CA VAL A 126 20.15 7.77 -15.53
C VAL A 126 19.65 6.53 -16.27
N PRO A 127 19.78 6.45 -17.60
CA PRO A 127 19.28 5.31 -18.38
C PRO A 127 20.19 4.09 -18.19
N ILE A 128 20.03 3.38 -17.06
CA ILE A 128 20.77 2.17 -16.70
C ILE A 128 20.17 0.94 -17.39
N PHE A 129 18.85 0.91 -17.56
CA PHE A 129 18.11 -0.23 -18.08
C PHE A 129 17.47 0.07 -19.45
N PRO A 130 17.40 -0.95 -20.35
CA PRO A 130 16.67 -0.81 -21.61
C PRO A 130 15.21 -0.46 -21.35
N LYS A 131 14.71 0.59 -22.03
CA LYS A 131 13.30 1.03 -21.89
C LYS A 131 12.30 -0.09 -22.17
N SER A 132 12.64 -1.04 -23.04
CA SER A 132 11.80 -2.20 -23.38
C SER A 132 11.59 -3.17 -22.20
N ILE A 133 12.58 -3.31 -21.31
CA ILE A 133 12.46 -4.19 -20.13
C ILE A 133 11.51 -3.53 -19.11
N ILE A 134 11.72 -2.25 -18.82
CA ILE A 134 10.87 -1.48 -17.90
C ILE A 134 9.43 -1.42 -18.42
N ARG A 135 9.24 -1.23 -19.73
CA ARG A 135 7.91 -1.21 -20.35
C ARG A 135 7.18 -2.54 -20.19
N ARG A 136 7.87 -3.68 -20.35
CA ARG A 136 7.28 -5.01 -20.09
C ARG A 136 6.85 -5.18 -18.63
N PHE A 137 7.66 -4.75 -17.67
CA PHE A 137 7.27 -4.77 -16.25
C PHE A 137 6.04 -3.90 -15.96
N LYS A 138 5.85 -2.82 -16.72
CA LYS A 138 4.66 -1.97 -16.63
C LYS A 138 3.44 -2.59 -17.29
N ASP A 139 3.59 -3.28 -18.41
CA ASP A 139 2.49 -3.94 -19.10
C ASP A 139 1.87 -5.06 -18.23
N PHE A 140 2.69 -5.77 -17.45
CA PHE A 140 2.21 -6.70 -16.43
C PHE A 140 1.36 -6.04 -15.34
N ASN A 141 1.55 -4.75 -15.10
CA ASN A 141 0.78 -4.00 -14.14
C ASN A 141 -0.50 -3.40 -14.72
N ASP A 142 -0.47 -2.87 -15.95
CA ASP A 142 -1.59 -2.10 -16.48
C ASP A 142 -2.62 -2.96 -17.22
N LYS A 143 -2.21 -4.06 -17.86
CA LYS A 143 -3.11 -4.83 -18.74
C LYS A 143 -3.01 -6.35 -18.60
N GLY A 144 -1.93 -6.90 -18.05
CA GLY A 144 -1.74 -8.37 -17.98
C GLY A 144 -1.63 -9.08 -19.34
N GLU A 145 -1.78 -8.34 -20.45
CA GLU A 145 -1.70 -8.84 -21.81
C GLU A 145 -0.32 -8.53 -22.40
N TYR A 146 0.35 -9.56 -22.93
CA TYR A 146 1.56 -9.37 -23.72
C TYR A 146 1.23 -8.69 -25.04
N ILE A 147 1.95 -7.62 -25.36
CA ILE A 147 1.89 -7.00 -26.69
C ILE A 147 2.35 -8.05 -27.72
N ARG A 148 1.42 -8.56 -28.53
CA ARG A 148 1.76 -9.20 -29.80
C ARG A 148 2.37 -8.11 -30.68
N LYS A 149 3.62 -8.30 -31.09
CA LYS A 149 4.18 -7.50 -32.19
C LYS A 149 3.39 -7.90 -33.44
N GLU A 150 2.57 -7.00 -33.94
CA GLU A 150 2.17 -7.06 -35.34
C GLU A 150 3.38 -6.56 -36.15
N GLU A 151 3.75 -7.39 -37.13
CA GLU A 151 4.92 -7.25 -38.01
C GLU A 151 4.87 -5.99 -38.88
#